data_AF-A0AAW3ZSU9-F1
#
_entry.id   AF-A0AAW3ZSU9-F1
#
_cell.length_a   1.000
_cell.length_b   1.000
_cell.length_c   1.000
_cell.angle_alpha   90.00
_cell.angle_beta   90.00
_cell.angle_gamma   90.00
#
_symmetry.space_group_name_H-M   'P 1'
#
loop_
_entity.id
_entity.type
_entity.pdbx_description
1 polymer ?
#
loop_
_entity_poly.entity_id
_entity_poly.type
_entity_poly.pdbx_seq_one_letter_code
_entity_poly.pdbx_strand_id
1 'polypeptide(L)'
;MTSAADPLTPLDMQLLREFDNLSDTVLLSSALTAHLLGVAQGTLRNWRAEGKPPPFVSFGKTSPVRYRAAALRAFIHQHEFASLGHEARAQKLRKAGLALDIPVLPEGKRRSNQPTVMGFLGAISPETALNDDDVWPFVLDGLTRRPLDILTALTLDLGPPTANEAEQEAVWLTRSEYGRALIASEEQAKTLAQEAALRALGDALLAERPPAPPRPPRELL
;
A
#
# COMPACT_ATOMS: atom_id res chain seq x y z
N MET A 1 13.28 -19.95 15.05
CA MET A 1 13.93 -19.37 16.24
C MET A 1 14.21 -17.89 15.96
N THR A 2 13.25 -17.03 16.29
CA THR A 2 13.41 -15.57 16.24
C THR A 2 14.30 -15.16 17.40
N SER A 3 15.55 -14.82 17.10
CA SER A 3 16.46 -14.22 18.09
C SER A 3 15.82 -12.90 18.53
N ALA A 4 15.40 -12.83 19.80
CA ALA A 4 14.95 -11.57 20.39
C ALA A 4 16.06 -10.54 20.16
N ALA A 5 15.72 -9.41 19.53
CA ALA A 5 16.66 -8.33 19.35
C ALA A 5 17.04 -7.81 20.73
N ASP A 6 18.33 -7.81 21.06
CA ASP A 6 18.80 -7.21 22.30
C ASP A 6 18.32 -5.75 22.35
N PRO A 7 17.63 -5.33 23.43
CA PRO A 7 17.14 -3.97 23.54
C PRO A 7 18.33 -3.00 23.58
N LEU A 8 18.19 -1.87 22.87
CA LEU A 8 19.21 -0.82 22.89
C LEU A 8 19.31 -0.25 24.31
N THR A 9 20.54 -0.12 24.80
CA THR A 9 20.79 0.51 26.09
C THR A 9 20.62 2.03 25.98
N PRO A 10 20.37 2.76 27.09
CA PRO A 10 20.34 4.23 27.06
C PRO A 10 21.62 4.86 26.49
N LEU A 11 22.76 4.21 26.74
CA LEU A 11 24.05 4.62 26.18
C LEU A 11 24.09 4.44 24.66
N ASP A 12 23.57 3.33 24.13
CA ASP A 12 23.49 3.12 22.68
C ASP A 12 22.63 4.21 22.02
N MET A 13 21.53 4.61 22.67
CA MET A 13 20.66 5.68 22.17
C MET A 13 21.36 7.03 22.15
N GLN A 14 22.20 7.34 23.14
CA GLN A 14 23.02 8.54 23.13
C GLN A 14 24.06 8.50 22.01
N LEU A 15 24.76 7.38 21.85
CA LEU A 15 25.75 7.19 20.79
C LEU A 15 25.12 7.30 19.39
N LEU A 16 23.88 6.86 19.20
CA LEU A 16 23.16 7.04 17.94
C LEU A 16 22.91 8.52 17.61
N ARG A 17 22.57 9.34 18.61
CA ARG A 17 22.35 10.79 18.42
C ARG A 17 23.64 11.53 18.12
N GLU A 18 24.75 11.08 18.71
CA GLU A 18 26.06 11.71 18.56
C GLU A 18 26.90 11.06 17.46
N PHE A 19 26.34 10.14 16.66
CA PHE A 19 27.09 9.29 15.73
C PHE A 19 28.01 10.06 14.79
N ASP A 20 27.55 11.17 14.23
CA ASP A 20 28.34 12.00 13.31
C ASP A 20 29.53 12.68 13.99
N ASN A 21 29.44 12.93 15.30
CA ASN A 21 30.47 13.56 16.11
C ASN A 21 31.40 12.55 16.81
N LEU A 22 31.12 11.25 16.72
CA LEU A 22 31.97 10.23 17.33
C LEU A 22 33.34 10.20 16.67
N SER A 23 34.39 10.04 17.48
CA SER A 23 35.74 9.79 16.99
C SER A 23 35.80 8.55 16.09
N ASP A 24 36.65 8.60 15.06
CA ASP A 24 36.84 7.52 14.08
C ASP A 24 37.27 6.18 14.69
N THR A 25 37.89 6.22 15.88
CA THR A 25 38.38 5.03 16.58
C THR A 25 37.32 4.33 17.43
N VAL A 26 36.15 4.94 17.61
CA VAL A 26 35.07 4.37 18.43
C VAL A 26 34.53 3.09 17.80
N LEU A 27 34.36 2.06 18.64
CA LEU A 27 33.89 0.73 18.27
C LEU A 27 32.43 0.52 18.70
N LEU A 28 31.54 0.39 17.72
CA LEU A 28 30.10 0.22 17.90
C LEU A 28 29.72 -1.26 18.00
N SER A 29 28.68 -1.54 18.78
CA SER A 29 28.12 -2.89 18.94
C SER A 29 27.38 -3.33 17.68
N SER A 30 27.18 -4.65 17.50
CA SER A 30 26.38 -5.17 16.38
C SER A 30 24.91 -4.75 16.45
N ALA A 31 24.36 -4.60 17.65
CA ALA A 31 22.99 -4.15 17.87
C ALA A 31 22.79 -2.70 17.39
N LEU A 32 23.66 -1.80 17.85
CA LEU A 32 23.65 -0.40 17.44
C LEU A 32 23.88 -0.27 15.93
N THR A 33 24.85 -1.00 15.39
CA THR A 33 25.15 -0.98 13.94
C THR A 33 23.96 -1.45 13.10
N ALA A 34 23.26 -2.50 13.54
CA ALA A 34 22.06 -3.00 12.87
C ALA A 34 20.95 -1.95 12.85
N HIS A 35 20.73 -1.29 14.00
CA HIS A 35 19.76 -0.22 14.12
C HIS A 35 20.11 0.98 13.24
N LEU A 36 21.38 1.38 13.23
CA LEU A 36 21.87 2.52 12.45
C LEU A 36 21.71 2.30 10.94
N LEU A 37 21.93 1.08 10.46
CA LEU A 37 21.75 0.71 9.06
C LEU A 37 20.30 0.32 8.70
N GLY A 38 19.38 0.28 9.67
CA GLY A 38 17.99 -0.14 9.45
C GLY A 38 17.84 -1.61 9.04
N VAL A 39 18.73 -2.50 9.49
CA VAL A 39 18.70 -3.93 9.15
C VAL A 39 18.59 -4.81 10.40
N ALA A 40 18.11 -6.04 10.25
CA ALA A 40 18.12 -7.00 11.34
C ALA A 40 19.57 -7.44 11.70
N GLN A 41 19.85 -7.69 12.98
CA GLN A 41 21.18 -8.17 13.41
C GLN A 41 21.59 -9.49 12.73
N GLY A 42 20.62 -10.35 12.42
CA GLY A 42 20.84 -11.58 11.67
C GLY A 42 21.38 -11.32 10.26
N THR A 43 20.91 -10.25 9.61
CA THR A 43 21.43 -9.83 8.30
C THR A 43 22.90 -9.43 8.37
N LEU A 44 23.30 -8.65 9.40
CA LEU A 44 24.71 -8.34 9.62
C LEU A 44 25.56 -9.57 9.94
N ARG A 45 25.00 -10.57 10.62
CA ARG A 45 25.69 -11.85 10.83
C ARG A 45 25.94 -12.57 9.50
N ASN A 46 24.95 -12.60 8.62
CA ASN A 46 25.09 -13.22 7.30
C ASN A 46 26.09 -12.46 6.42
N TRP A 47 26.05 -11.13 6.42
CA TRP A 47 27.03 -10.31 5.68
C TRP A 47 28.46 -10.58 6.12
N ARG A 48 28.71 -10.70 7.43
CA ARG A 48 30.03 -11.08 7.95
C ARG A 48 30.47 -12.46 7.51
N ALA A 49 29.56 -13.43 7.53
CA ALA A 49 29.85 -14.79 7.07
C ALA A 49 30.20 -14.84 5.57
N GLU A 50 29.59 -13.95 4.78
CA GLU A 50 29.85 -13.78 3.36
C GLU A 50 31.05 -12.86 3.05
N GLY A 51 31.69 -12.27 4.06
CA GLY A 51 32.78 -11.31 3.87
C GLY A 51 32.34 -9.98 3.25
N LYS A 52 31.05 -9.65 3.33
CA LYS A 52 30.49 -8.39 2.82
C LYS A 52 30.74 -7.21 3.78
N PRO A 53 30.85 -5.99 3.25
CA PRO A 53 30.92 -4.79 4.09
C PRO A 53 29.64 -4.61 4.92
N PRO A 54 29.68 -3.83 6.01
CA PRO A 54 30.80 -3.01 6.50
C PRO A 54 31.92 -3.81 7.22
N PRO A 55 33.18 -3.34 7.20
CA PRO A 55 34.29 -4.05 7.82
C PRO A 55 34.13 -4.08 9.35
N PHE A 56 34.49 -5.22 9.93
CA PHE A 56 34.30 -5.50 11.35
C PHE A 56 35.60 -5.92 12.01
N VAL A 57 35.67 -5.72 13.32
CA VAL A 57 36.76 -6.16 14.18
C VAL A 57 36.23 -7.23 15.14
N SER A 58 36.94 -8.35 15.21
CA SER A 58 36.73 -9.44 16.17
C SER A 58 38.01 -9.62 16.96
N PHE A 59 37.90 -9.74 18.28
CA PHE A 59 39.02 -10.00 19.18
C PHE A 59 39.23 -11.50 19.48
N GLY A 60 38.60 -12.38 18.70
CA GLY A 60 38.62 -13.82 18.93
C GLY A 60 37.33 -14.52 18.48
N LYS A 61 37.32 -15.86 18.62
CA LYS A 61 36.20 -16.71 18.15
C LYS A 61 34.92 -16.52 18.96
N THR A 62 35.04 -16.22 20.26
CA THR A 62 33.92 -15.97 21.19
C THR A 62 33.72 -14.49 21.51
N SER A 63 34.59 -13.62 21.02
CA SER A 63 34.56 -12.19 21.34
C SER A 63 33.41 -11.49 20.60
N PRO A 64 32.80 -10.46 21.22
CA PRO A 64 31.78 -9.66 20.56
C PRO A 64 32.40 -8.96 19.35
N VAL A 65 31.64 -8.93 18.25
CA VAL A 65 32.07 -8.24 17.04
C VAL A 65 31.72 -6.78 17.13
N ARG A 66 32.66 -5.93 16.70
CA ARG A 66 32.54 -4.47 16.75
C ARG A 66 32.77 -3.86 15.38
N TYR A 67 32.20 -2.69 15.15
CA TYR A 67 32.34 -1.93 13.91
C TYR A 67 32.96 -0.57 14.20
N ARG A 68 33.91 -0.12 13.39
CA ARG A 68 34.50 1.21 13.54
C ARG A 68 33.52 2.27 13.02
N ALA A 69 33.31 3.34 13.78
CA ALA A 69 32.44 4.44 13.39
C ALA A 69 32.83 5.03 12.02
N ALA A 70 34.13 5.27 11.78
CA ALA A 70 34.64 5.77 10.51
C ALA A 70 34.26 4.90 9.30
N ALA A 71 34.39 3.57 9.46
CA ALA A 71 34.09 2.65 8.38
C ALA A 71 32.59 2.55 8.09
N LEU A 72 31.75 2.68 9.13
CA LEU A 72 30.31 2.76 8.96
C LEU A 72 29.89 4.05 8.26
N ARG A 73 30.46 5.19 8.63
CA ARG A 73 30.22 6.46 7.91
C ARG A 73 30.60 6.36 6.44
N ALA A 74 31.78 5.83 6.14
CA ALA A 74 32.22 5.62 4.76
C ALA A 74 31.28 4.68 3.97
N PHE A 75 30.81 3.61 4.63
CA PHE A 75 29.85 2.67 4.04
C PHE A 75 28.50 3.34 3.73
N ILE A 76 27.94 4.08 4.69
CA ILE A 76 26.67 4.79 4.53
C ILE A 76 26.79 5.80 3.39
N HIS A 77 27.83 6.64 3.43
CA HIS A 77 28.10 7.63 2.37
C HIS A 77 28.18 6.93 1.00
N GLN A 78 28.97 5.86 0.85
CA GLN A 78 29.07 5.13 -0.41
C GLN A 78 27.73 4.59 -0.92
N HIS A 79 26.86 4.14 -0.02
CA HIS A 79 25.56 3.57 -0.38
C HIS A 79 24.47 4.64 -0.57
N GLU A 80 24.55 5.80 0.09
CA GLU A 80 23.68 6.95 -0.18
C GLU A 80 23.80 7.41 -1.64
N PHE A 81 25.03 7.51 -2.17
CA PHE A 81 25.24 7.85 -3.58
C PHE A 81 24.82 6.77 -4.55
N ALA A 82 24.78 5.49 -4.15
CA ALA A 82 24.27 4.44 -5.02
C ALA A 82 22.76 4.62 -5.27
N SER A 83 22.02 5.08 -4.25
CA SER A 83 20.60 5.48 -4.36
C SER A 83 20.42 6.69 -5.29
N LEU A 84 21.27 7.72 -5.14
CA LEU A 84 21.23 8.91 -6.00
C LEU A 84 21.74 8.61 -7.43
N GLY A 85 22.61 7.63 -7.60
CA GLY A 85 23.07 7.14 -8.90
C GLY A 85 21.95 6.47 -9.70
N HIS A 86 20.99 5.84 -9.02
CA HIS A 86 19.74 5.39 -9.64
C HIS A 86 18.90 6.56 -10.14
N GLU A 87 18.81 7.66 -9.39
CA GLU A 87 18.16 8.89 -9.86
C GLU A 87 18.91 9.53 -11.02
N ALA A 88 20.24 9.62 -10.98
CA ALA A 88 21.04 10.16 -12.07
C ALA A 88 20.97 9.29 -13.34
N ARG A 89 20.87 7.96 -13.19
CA ARG A 89 20.64 7.00 -14.28
C ARG A 89 19.20 7.10 -14.81
N ALA A 90 18.21 7.24 -13.93
CA ALA A 90 16.82 7.53 -14.30
C ALA A 90 16.73 8.88 -15.03
N GLN A 91 17.49 9.89 -14.62
CA GLN A 91 17.56 11.20 -15.25
C GLN A 91 18.23 11.15 -16.62
N LYS A 92 19.27 10.32 -16.79
CA LYS A 92 19.87 10.03 -18.11
C LYS A 92 18.89 9.28 -19.04
N LEU A 93 18.15 8.30 -18.52
CA LEU A 93 17.12 7.58 -19.28
C LEU A 93 15.94 8.48 -19.68
N ARG A 94 15.54 9.41 -18.80
CA ARG A 94 14.59 10.50 -19.10
C ARG A 94 15.08 11.41 -20.21
N LYS A 95 16.35 11.86 -20.15
CA LYS A 95 16.95 12.68 -21.22
C LYS A 95 17.10 11.93 -22.55
N ALA A 96 17.24 10.60 -22.51
CA ALA A 96 17.31 9.75 -23.69
C ALA A 96 15.94 9.39 -24.30
N GLY A 97 14.83 9.89 -23.73
CA GLY A 97 13.47 9.64 -24.24
C GLY A 97 12.95 8.21 -24.01
N LEU A 98 13.63 7.43 -23.17
CA LEU A 98 13.30 6.02 -22.86
C LEU A 98 12.62 5.84 -21.50
N ALA A 99 12.12 6.93 -20.90
CA ALA A 99 11.45 6.90 -19.61
C ALA A 99 10.01 6.40 -19.75
N LEU A 100 9.82 5.10 -19.69
CA LEU A 100 8.62 4.54 -19.08
C LEU A 100 8.72 4.80 -17.58
N ASP A 101 7.70 5.44 -16.99
CA ASP A 101 7.56 5.64 -15.54
C ASP A 101 7.29 4.30 -14.83
N ILE A 102 8.22 3.37 -14.95
CA ILE A 102 8.20 2.09 -14.24
C ILE A 102 8.95 2.32 -12.92
N PRO A 103 8.32 2.09 -11.75
CA PRO A 103 9.02 2.18 -10.48
C PRO A 103 10.19 1.19 -10.51
N VAL A 104 11.41 1.71 -10.37
CA VAL A 104 12.63 0.91 -10.34
C VAL A 104 12.60 0.07 -9.06
N LEU A 105 12.13 -1.17 -9.18
CA LEU A 105 12.25 -2.15 -8.12
C LEU A 105 13.74 -2.47 -7.94
N PRO A 106 14.25 -2.56 -6.69
CA PRO A 106 15.65 -2.86 -6.44
C PRO A 106 15.98 -4.23 -7.06
N GLU A 107 17.02 -4.28 -7.89
CA GLU A 107 17.54 -5.49 -8.53
C GLU A 107 18.13 -6.46 -7.50
N GLY A 108 17.26 -7.10 -6.73
CA GLY A 108 17.57 -8.33 -6.03
C GLY A 108 17.33 -9.49 -6.98
N LYS A 109 18.32 -10.36 -7.16
CA LYS A 109 18.16 -11.70 -7.75
C LYS A 109 17.09 -12.48 -6.95
N ARG A 110 15.82 -12.28 -7.28
CA ARG A 110 14.71 -13.06 -6.73
C ARG A 110 14.59 -14.31 -7.58
N ARG A 111 14.98 -15.46 -7.02
CA ARG A 111 14.31 -16.73 -7.38
C ARG A 111 12.85 -16.54 -6.98
N SER A 112 11.99 -16.19 -7.93
CA SER A 112 10.59 -15.91 -7.66
C SER A 112 9.83 -17.22 -7.43
N ASN A 113 9.71 -17.61 -6.16
CA ASN A 113 8.51 -18.30 -5.65
C ASN A 113 7.43 -17.25 -5.32
N GLN A 114 7.25 -16.26 -6.19
CA GLN A 114 6.13 -15.33 -6.05
C GLN A 114 4.96 -15.99 -6.76
N PRO A 115 3.78 -16.11 -6.12
CA PRO A 115 2.59 -16.58 -6.79
C PRO A 115 2.33 -15.64 -7.97
N THR A 116 2.32 -16.19 -9.17
CA THR A 116 1.89 -15.47 -10.36
C THR A 116 0.50 -14.88 -10.12
N VAL A 117 0.17 -13.75 -10.76
CA VAL A 117 -1.19 -13.16 -10.70
C VAL A 117 -2.28 -14.21 -11.01
N MET A 118 -1.97 -15.17 -11.90
CA MET A 118 -2.83 -16.33 -12.17
C MET A 118 -2.93 -17.34 -11.01
N GLY A 119 -1.89 -17.49 -10.19
CA GLY A 119 -1.96 -18.27 -8.95
C GLY A 119 -2.74 -17.54 -7.84
N PHE A 120 -2.73 -16.21 -7.84
CA PHE A 120 -3.53 -15.38 -6.94
C PHE A 120 -5.03 -15.43 -7.30
N LEU A 121 -5.37 -15.47 -8.59
CA LEU A 121 -6.75 -15.61 -9.07
C LEU A 121 -7.25 -17.06 -9.02
N GLY A 122 -6.38 -18.05 -9.25
CA GLY A 122 -6.73 -19.47 -9.21
C GLY A 122 -6.94 -20.06 -7.81
N ALA A 123 -6.46 -19.40 -6.76
CA ALA A 123 -6.69 -19.81 -5.37
C ALA A 123 -8.08 -19.39 -4.83
N ILE A 124 -8.81 -18.53 -5.57
CA ILE A 124 -10.17 -18.14 -5.24
C ILE A 124 -11.13 -19.10 -5.94
N SER A 125 -11.09 -20.38 -5.54
CA SER A 125 -12.16 -21.30 -5.93
C SER A 125 -13.36 -21.03 -5.01
N PRO A 126 -14.59 -20.89 -5.54
CA PRO A 126 -15.78 -20.57 -4.75
C PRO A 126 -16.09 -21.62 -3.67
N GLU A 127 -15.51 -22.82 -3.78
CA GLU A 127 -15.73 -23.93 -2.83
C GLU A 127 -14.81 -23.87 -1.60
N THR A 128 -13.73 -23.09 -1.60
CA THR A 128 -12.78 -23.00 -0.47
C THR A 128 -13.01 -21.79 0.44
N ALA A 129 -13.88 -20.86 0.05
CA ALA A 129 -14.12 -19.58 0.73
C ALA A 129 -15.02 -19.67 1.98
N LEU A 130 -15.32 -20.87 2.50
CA LEU A 130 -16.23 -21.07 3.64
C LEU A 130 -15.51 -21.30 4.99
N ASN A 131 -14.18 -21.35 5.02
CA ASN A 131 -13.44 -21.47 6.28
C ASN A 131 -12.74 -20.16 6.62
N ASP A 132 -12.94 -19.75 7.87
CA ASP A 132 -12.50 -18.51 8.51
C ASP A 132 -11.02 -18.15 8.27
N ASP A 133 -10.77 -16.83 8.28
CA ASP A 133 -9.48 -16.14 8.41
C ASP A 133 -8.61 -15.86 7.16
N ASP A 134 -9.19 -15.76 5.97
CA ASP A 134 -8.49 -15.10 4.85
C ASP A 134 -8.48 -13.57 5.00
N VAL A 135 -7.50 -13.12 5.80
CA VAL A 135 -7.13 -11.73 6.03
C VAL A 135 -6.55 -11.15 4.74
N TRP A 136 -7.31 -10.25 4.12
CA TRP A 136 -6.84 -9.42 3.02
C TRP A 136 -5.70 -8.49 3.50
N PRO A 137 -4.58 -8.33 2.77
CA PRO A 137 -3.38 -7.65 3.29
C PRO A 137 -3.52 -6.12 3.44
N PHE A 138 -4.66 -5.54 3.06
CA PHE A 138 -4.96 -4.15 3.34
C PHE A 138 -6.44 -4.00 3.69
N VAL A 139 -6.70 -3.66 4.95
CA VAL A 139 -7.97 -3.07 5.38
C VAL A 139 -7.81 -1.56 5.12
N LEU A 140 -8.66 -1.00 4.26
CA LEU A 140 -8.76 0.46 4.13
C LEU A 140 -9.49 0.95 5.38
N ASP A 141 -8.80 1.73 6.21
CA ASP A 141 -9.35 2.28 7.44
C ASP A 141 -10.65 3.04 7.14
N GLY A 142 -11.75 2.64 7.77
CA GLY A 142 -13.08 3.25 7.61
C GLY A 142 -14.00 2.64 6.54
N LEU A 143 -13.56 1.67 5.75
CA LEU A 143 -14.40 0.98 4.75
C LEU A 143 -14.67 -0.48 5.16
N THR A 144 -15.91 -0.79 5.51
CA THR A 144 -16.36 -2.14 5.90
C THR A 144 -16.58 -3.10 4.73
N ARG A 145 -16.35 -2.66 3.48
CA ARG A 145 -16.59 -3.47 2.27
C ARG A 145 -15.29 -3.89 1.60
N ARG A 146 -15.27 -5.13 1.08
CA ARG A 146 -14.12 -5.72 0.38
C ARG A 146 -13.96 -5.07 -1.01
N PRO A 147 -12.73 -4.87 -1.51
CA PRO A 147 -12.48 -4.26 -2.82
C PRO A 147 -13.05 -5.06 -4.01
N LEU A 148 -13.27 -6.37 -3.86
CA LEU A 148 -13.85 -7.20 -4.92
C LEU A 148 -15.32 -6.88 -5.18
N ASP A 149 -16.08 -6.45 -4.18
CA ASP A 149 -17.45 -5.93 -4.39
C ASP A 149 -17.46 -4.59 -5.14
N ILE A 150 -16.30 -3.91 -5.22
CA ILE A 150 -16.17 -2.61 -5.88
C ILE A 150 -16.02 -2.78 -7.40
N LEU A 151 -15.41 -3.87 -7.88
CA LEU A 151 -15.40 -4.14 -9.33
C LEU A 151 -16.82 -4.41 -9.83
N THR A 152 -17.65 -5.12 -9.05
CA THR A 152 -19.07 -5.29 -9.33
C THR A 152 -19.81 -3.95 -9.29
N ALA A 153 -19.50 -3.09 -8.31
CA ALA A 153 -20.06 -1.75 -8.21
C ALA A 153 -19.62 -0.81 -9.36
N LEU A 154 -18.40 -0.98 -9.89
CA LEU A 154 -17.88 -0.22 -11.03
C LEU A 154 -18.42 -0.73 -12.37
N THR A 155 -18.77 -2.02 -12.47
CA THR A 155 -19.52 -2.55 -13.62
C THR A 155 -21.02 -2.24 -13.54
N LEU A 156 -21.53 -1.81 -12.38
CA LEU A 156 -22.97 -1.59 -12.15
C LEU A 156 -23.49 -0.26 -12.69
N ASP A 157 -22.63 0.64 -13.18
CA ASP A 157 -23.04 1.96 -13.71
C ASP A 157 -22.32 2.37 -15.01
N LEU A 158 -21.77 1.39 -15.73
CA LEU A 158 -21.58 1.54 -17.17
C LEU A 158 -22.93 1.13 -17.76
N GLY A 159 -23.68 2.10 -18.31
CA GLY A 159 -25.01 1.88 -18.86
C GLY A 159 -25.08 0.69 -19.84
N PRO A 160 -26.29 0.24 -20.23
CA PRO A 160 -26.46 -0.95 -21.05
C PRO A 160 -25.54 -0.89 -22.27
N PRO A 161 -24.90 -2.02 -22.63
CA PRO A 161 -23.80 -2.02 -23.56
C PRO A 161 -24.24 -1.48 -24.91
N THR A 162 -23.93 -0.20 -25.17
CA THR A 162 -24.14 0.38 -26.49
C THR A 162 -23.17 -0.31 -27.43
N ALA A 163 -23.61 -0.67 -28.64
CA ALA A 163 -22.89 -1.54 -29.59
C ALA A 163 -21.48 -1.09 -30.03
N ASN A 164 -20.93 -0.03 -29.44
CA ASN A 164 -19.59 0.52 -29.69
C ASN A 164 -18.59 0.23 -28.55
N GLU A 165 -18.85 -0.76 -27.69
CA GLU A 165 -18.05 -1.06 -26.49
C GLU A 165 -16.67 -1.71 -26.71
N ALA A 166 -16.25 -1.96 -27.94
CA ALA A 166 -14.92 -2.53 -28.20
C ALA A 166 -13.76 -1.59 -27.81
N GLU A 167 -14.02 -0.33 -27.45
CA GLU A 167 -13.02 0.69 -27.16
C GLU A 167 -13.21 1.41 -25.81
N GLN A 168 -13.91 0.80 -24.84
CA GLN A 168 -13.84 1.34 -23.47
C GLN A 168 -12.48 0.99 -22.86
N GLU A 169 -11.49 1.85 -23.11
CA GLU A 169 -10.18 1.78 -22.47
C GLU A 169 -10.36 1.86 -20.95
N ALA A 170 -9.86 0.85 -20.24
CA ALA A 170 -9.79 0.86 -18.79
C ALA A 170 -8.91 2.04 -18.34
N VAL A 171 -9.54 3.14 -17.93
CA VAL A 171 -8.83 4.31 -17.43
C VAL A 171 -8.32 4.01 -16.03
N TRP A 172 -7.00 3.96 -15.88
CA TRP A 172 -6.35 3.82 -14.58
C TRP A 172 -6.43 5.15 -13.83
N LEU A 173 -7.22 5.19 -12.76
CA LEU A 173 -7.29 6.34 -11.86
C LEU A 173 -6.12 6.31 -10.87
N THR A 174 -5.56 7.48 -10.59
CA THR A 174 -4.66 7.66 -9.43
C THR A 174 -5.44 7.51 -8.12
N ARG A 175 -4.75 7.25 -7.00
CA ARG A 175 -5.39 7.07 -5.68
C ARG A 175 -6.27 8.25 -5.28
N SER A 176 -5.84 9.48 -5.57
CA SER A 176 -6.60 10.70 -5.25
C SER A 176 -7.82 10.87 -6.16
N GLU A 177 -7.72 10.47 -7.42
CA GLU A 177 -8.87 10.42 -8.35
C GLU A 177 -9.89 9.38 -7.92
N TYR A 178 -9.44 8.18 -7.52
CA TYR A 178 -10.32 7.16 -6.97
C TYR A 178 -11.04 7.65 -5.71
N GLY A 179 -10.33 8.29 -4.79
CA GLY A 179 -10.97 8.87 -3.58
C GLY A 179 -12.05 9.90 -3.92
N ARG A 180 -11.80 10.76 -4.91
CA ARG A 180 -12.81 11.73 -5.38
C ARG A 180 -13.99 11.06 -6.07
N ALA A 181 -13.74 10.05 -6.90
CA ALA A 181 -14.79 9.31 -7.59
C ALA A 181 -15.70 8.57 -6.60
N LEU A 182 -15.13 8.02 -5.52
CA LEU A 182 -15.89 7.34 -4.47
C LEU A 182 -16.79 8.31 -3.68
N ILE A 183 -16.27 9.48 -3.31
CA ILE A 183 -17.08 10.51 -2.64
C ILE A 183 -18.23 10.96 -3.54
N ALA A 184 -17.95 11.19 -4.83
CA ALA A 184 -18.96 11.59 -5.80
C ALA A 184 -20.05 10.52 -5.99
N SER A 185 -19.70 9.23 -6.03
CA SER A 185 -20.69 8.16 -6.16
C SER A 185 -21.55 8.00 -4.90
N GLU A 186 -20.99 8.20 -3.71
CA GLU A 186 -21.77 8.23 -2.47
C GLU A 186 -22.74 9.40 -2.41
N GLU A 187 -22.33 10.59 -2.87
CA GLU A 187 -23.20 11.76 -2.97
C GLU A 187 -24.34 11.52 -3.96
N GLN A 188 -24.04 10.94 -5.12
CA GLN A 188 -25.05 10.55 -6.10
C GLN A 188 -26.04 9.54 -5.53
N ALA A 189 -25.56 8.49 -4.85
CA ALA A 189 -26.43 7.50 -4.20
C ALA A 189 -27.36 8.14 -3.15
N LYS A 190 -26.85 9.10 -2.37
CA LYS A 190 -27.67 9.86 -1.40
C LYS A 190 -28.71 10.72 -2.09
N THR A 191 -28.36 11.40 -3.19
CA THR A 191 -29.32 12.23 -3.94
C THR A 191 -30.44 11.38 -4.54
N LEU A 192 -30.12 10.24 -5.14
CA LEU A 192 -31.11 9.31 -5.70
C LEU A 192 -32.02 8.73 -4.61
N ALA A 193 -31.46 8.40 -3.44
CA ALA A 193 -32.25 7.94 -2.30
C ALA A 193 -33.21 9.01 -1.77
N GLN A 194 -32.76 10.27 -1.69
CA GLN A 194 -33.59 11.40 -1.28
C GLN A 194 -34.72 11.67 -2.29
N GLU A 195 -34.42 11.67 -3.58
CA GLU A 195 -35.41 11.84 -4.64
C GLU A 195 -36.45 10.71 -4.62
N ALA A 196 -36.02 9.46 -4.44
CA ALA A 196 -36.91 8.32 -4.31
C ALA A 196 -37.83 8.45 -3.09
N ALA A 197 -37.30 8.93 -1.96
CA ALA A 197 -38.09 9.16 -0.74
C ALA A 197 -39.13 10.27 -0.92
N LEU A 198 -38.76 11.39 -1.58
CA LEU A 198 -39.70 12.47 -1.89
C LEU A 198 -40.82 12.02 -2.84
N ARG A 199 -40.49 11.20 -3.85
CA ARG A 199 -41.48 10.61 -4.77
C ARG A 199 -42.46 9.71 -4.01
N ALA A 200 -41.96 8.82 -3.14
CA ALA A 200 -42.79 7.93 -2.34
C ALA A 200 -43.75 8.70 -1.39
N LEU A 201 -43.28 9.81 -0.80
CA LEU A 201 -44.12 10.67 0.05
C LEU A 201 -45.22 11.36 -0.78
N GLY A 202 -44.88 11.84 -1.99
CA GLY A 202 -45.87 12.40 -2.93
C GLY A 202 -46.96 11.39 -3.31
N ASP A 203 -46.58 10.15 -3.60
CA ASP A 203 -47.53 9.07 -3.93
C ASP A 203 -48.43 8.72 -2.74
N ALA A 204 -47.89 8.70 -1.51
CA ALA A 204 -48.66 8.47 -0.30
C ALA A 204 -49.72 9.56 -0.05
N LEU A 205 -49.35 10.85 -0.22
CA LEU A 205 -50.29 11.97 -0.08
C LEU A 205 -51.41 11.93 -1.15
N LEU A 206 -51.11 11.46 -2.36
CA LEU A 206 -52.13 11.26 -3.39
C LEU A 206 -53.06 10.10 -3.05
N ALA A 207 -52.56 9.04 -2.42
CA ALA A 207 -53.36 7.89 -2.00
C ALA A 207 -54.31 8.23 -0.83
N GLU A 208 -53.90 9.13 0.08
CA GLU A 208 -54.75 9.58 1.19
C GLU A 208 -55.83 10.60 0.78
N ARG A 209 -55.80 11.09 -0.48
CA ARG A 209 -56.80 12.03 -0.96
C ARG A 209 -58.18 11.34 -0.91
N PRO A 210 -59.13 11.85 -0.09
CA PRO A 210 -60.45 11.23 0.01
C PRO A 210 -61.12 11.20 -1.37
N PRO A 211 -61.88 10.14 -1.69
CA PRO A 211 -62.60 10.06 -2.95
C PRO A 211 -63.48 11.30 -3.08
N ALA A 212 -63.49 11.88 -4.28
CA ALA A 212 -64.29 13.07 -4.55
C ALA A 212 -65.75 12.80 -4.12
N PRO A 213 -66.39 13.73 -3.41
CA PRO A 213 -67.78 13.55 -3.03
C PRO A 213 -68.62 13.27 -4.28
N PRO A 214 -69.64 12.40 -4.20
CA PRO A 214 -70.47 12.08 -5.34
C PRO A 214 -71.04 13.38 -5.92
N ARG A 215 -70.93 13.57 -7.23
CA ARG A 215 -71.51 14.74 -7.89
C ARG A 215 -73.01 14.75 -7.61
N PRO A 216 -73.59 15.89 -7.20
CA PRO A 216 -75.03 15.98 -7.01
C PRO A 216 -75.72 15.63 -8.33
N PRO A 217 -76.88 14.94 -8.28
CA PRO A 217 -77.65 14.63 -9.48
C PRO A 217 -77.92 15.93 -10.25
N ARG A 218 -77.60 15.90 -11.54
CA ARG A 218 -77.83 17.03 -12.44
C ARG A 218 -79.34 17.13 -12.63
N GLU A 219 -79.98 18.05 -11.92
CA GLU A 219 -81.41 18.33 -12.15
C GLU A 219 -81.56 18.76 -13.62
N LEU A 220 -82.24 17.91 -14.39
CA LEU A 220 -82.59 18.17 -15.77
C LEU A 220 -83.68 19.26 -15.74
N LEU A 221 -83.27 20.50 -16.04
CA LEU A 221 -84.15 21.59 -16.43
C LEU A 221 -84.61 21.40 -17.87
#